data_AF-A0A514C2S0-F1
#
_entry.id   AF-A0A514C2S0-F1
#
_cell.length_a   1.000
_cell.length_b   1.000
_cell.length_c   1.000
_cell.angle_alpha   90.00
_cell.angle_beta   90.00
_cell.angle_gamma   90.00
#
_symmetry.space_group_name_H-M   'P 1'
#
loop_
_entity.id
_entity.type
_entity.pdbx_description
1 polymer ?
#
loop_
_entity_poly.entity_id
_entity_poly.type
_entity_poly.pdbx_seq_one_letter_code
_entity_poly.pdbx_strand_id
1 'polypeptide(L)'
;MRTMISGALALGLAACGQGGEAKTEATADSAAPSAAEMMNGPRPGLWRVTTEMSGMPGGAPAMAPVETCIQSATFEAPGGNRTPGANCTTQPFTRDGDAMVSSSTCTMQGMKADSTIRVTGDFNSRYVMTVNTKMDPAPAPNMAETTVTMTGERLGDCPAT
;
A
#
# COMPACT_ATOMS: atom_id res chain seq x y z
N MET A 1 -72.32 -22.06 36.45
CA MET A 1 -73.19 -20.85 36.54
C MET A 1 -72.33 -19.66 36.12
N ARG A 2 -72.73 -18.95 35.04
CA ARG A 2 -72.49 -17.53 34.66
C ARG A 2 -71.25 -16.81 35.30
N THR A 3 -70.37 -16.07 34.61
CA THR A 3 -70.54 -15.16 33.47
C THR A 3 -69.18 -14.55 33.05
N MET A 4 -69.10 -14.20 31.76
CA MET A 4 -68.53 -12.99 31.13
C MET A 4 -67.02 -12.76 30.89
N ILE A 5 -66.83 -12.30 29.65
CA ILE A 5 -65.68 -11.82 28.89
C ILE A 5 -65.33 -10.37 29.28
N SER A 6 -64.03 -10.06 29.32
CA SER A 6 -63.40 -8.74 29.11
C SER A 6 -61.90 -9.05 28.90
N GLY A 7 -61.17 -8.66 27.86
CA GLY A 7 -61.27 -7.53 26.95
C GLY A 7 -59.93 -6.77 27.01
N ALA A 8 -59.07 -6.97 25.99
CA ALA A 8 -57.85 -6.20 25.65
C ALA A 8 -56.69 -6.22 26.68
N LEU A 9 -55.40 -6.06 26.34
CA LEU A 9 -54.68 -5.55 25.16
C LEU A 9 -53.40 -6.40 24.98
N ALA A 10 -53.02 -6.63 23.72
CA ALA A 10 -51.71 -7.16 23.34
C ALA A 10 -50.63 -6.07 23.44
N LEU A 11 -49.42 -6.45 23.87
CA LEU A 11 -48.11 -6.07 23.31
C LEU A 11 -47.03 -6.45 24.33
N GLY A 12 -46.16 -7.38 23.95
CA GLY A 12 -45.00 -7.78 24.75
C GLY A 12 -44.23 -8.87 24.03
N LEU A 13 -43.05 -8.50 23.54
CA LEU A 13 -42.19 -9.23 22.62
C LEU A 13 -41.92 -10.67 23.07
N ALA A 14 -42.02 -11.60 22.12
CA ALA A 14 -41.59 -12.98 22.30
C ALA A 14 -40.10 -13.03 22.62
N ALA A 15 -39.80 -13.35 23.88
CA ALA A 15 -38.56 -13.97 24.30
C ALA A 15 -38.70 -15.50 24.15
N CYS A 16 -37.67 -16.15 23.61
CA CYS A 16 -37.14 -17.49 23.95
C CYS A 16 -36.52 -18.22 22.73
N GLY A 17 -35.42 -18.92 22.99
CA GLY A 17 -34.96 -20.09 22.21
C GLY A 17 -33.63 -19.84 21.49
N GLN A 18 -32.45 -20.22 22.01
CA GLN A 18 -31.91 -21.56 22.29
C GLN A 18 -31.39 -22.30 21.03
N GLY A 19 -30.08 -22.54 21.04
CA GLY A 19 -29.43 -23.71 20.41
C GLY A 19 -29.12 -23.61 18.92
N GLY A 20 -27.82 -23.53 18.58
CA GLY A 20 -27.33 -23.73 17.23
C GLY A 20 -25.80 -23.67 17.16
N GLU A 21 -25.14 -24.82 17.39
CA GLU A 21 -23.76 -25.03 16.96
C GLU A 21 -23.73 -25.01 15.42
N ALA A 22 -23.07 -24.01 14.83
CA ALA A 22 -22.73 -23.99 13.42
C ALA A 22 -21.21 -23.76 13.28
N LYS A 23 -20.57 -24.80 12.78
CA LYS A 23 -19.20 -24.85 12.31
C LYS A 23 -19.08 -23.97 11.05
N THR A 24 -17.95 -23.30 10.93
CA THR A 24 -17.43 -22.68 9.70
C THR A 24 -18.10 -21.39 9.28
N GLU A 25 -17.43 -20.27 9.58
CA GLU A 25 -16.96 -19.39 8.52
C GLU A 25 -15.62 -18.84 8.99
N ALA A 26 -14.56 -19.23 8.28
CA ALA A 26 -13.33 -18.47 8.29
C ALA A 26 -13.72 -17.09 7.76
N THR A 27 -14.03 -16.18 8.69
CA THR A 27 -13.86 -14.76 8.44
C THR A 27 -12.41 -14.64 8.04
N ALA A 28 -12.15 -14.56 6.74
CA ALA A 28 -10.98 -13.88 6.24
C ALA A 28 -11.14 -12.45 6.76
N ASP A 29 -10.70 -12.27 8.00
CA ASP A 29 -10.33 -11.01 8.57
C ASP A 29 -9.31 -10.47 7.57
N SER A 30 -9.77 -9.62 6.66
CA SER A 30 -8.86 -8.65 6.04
C SER A 30 -8.50 -7.68 7.16
N ALA A 31 -7.73 -8.18 8.12
CA ALA A 31 -7.02 -7.40 9.08
C ALA A 31 -6.19 -6.45 8.23
N ALA A 32 -6.45 -5.15 8.36
CA ALA A 32 -5.45 -4.19 7.95
C ALA A 32 -4.11 -4.65 8.57
N PRO A 33 -3.02 -4.70 7.80
CA PRO A 33 -1.75 -5.23 8.29
C PRO A 33 -1.41 -4.54 9.61
N SER A 34 -1.03 -5.32 10.62
CA SER A 34 -0.69 -4.76 11.91
C SER A 34 0.44 -3.73 11.75
N ALA A 35 0.52 -2.77 12.68
CA ALA A 35 1.56 -1.76 12.64
C ALA A 35 2.98 -2.36 12.59
N ALA A 36 3.19 -3.56 13.15
CA ALA A 36 4.44 -4.29 13.05
C ALA A 36 4.66 -4.89 11.65
N GLU A 37 3.63 -5.48 11.04
CA GLU A 37 3.70 -6.05 9.68
C GLU A 37 3.93 -4.98 8.61
N MET A 38 3.36 -3.78 8.78
CA MET A 38 3.66 -2.65 7.89
C MET A 38 5.10 -2.15 8.01
N MET A 39 5.74 -2.24 9.17
CA MET A 39 7.15 -1.85 9.28
C MET A 39 8.08 -2.87 8.61
N ASN A 40 7.60 -4.11 8.44
CA ASN A 40 8.34 -5.22 7.87
C ASN A 40 8.23 -5.30 6.34
N GLY A 41 7.79 -4.28 5.59
CA GLY A 41 7.85 -4.39 4.12
C GLY A 41 6.93 -5.47 3.49
N PRO A 42 7.04 -5.68 2.16
CA PRO A 42 6.37 -6.77 1.46
C PRO A 42 6.85 -8.15 1.94
N ARG A 43 5.92 -9.10 2.05
CA ARG A 43 6.21 -10.50 2.40
C ARG A 43 7.25 -11.07 1.42
N PRO A 44 8.26 -11.84 1.90
CA PRO A 44 9.22 -12.49 1.04
C PRO A 44 8.56 -13.38 -0.03
N GLY A 45 9.14 -13.38 -1.22
CA GLY A 45 8.62 -14.09 -2.39
C GLY A 45 8.95 -13.43 -3.72
N LEU A 46 8.45 -14.03 -4.79
CA LEU A 46 8.50 -13.47 -6.13
C LEU A 46 7.38 -12.44 -6.30
N TRP A 47 7.72 -11.24 -6.74
CA TRP A 47 6.79 -10.15 -6.97
C TRP A 47 6.92 -9.63 -8.40
N ARG A 48 5.79 -9.37 -9.06
CA ARG A 48 5.72 -8.61 -10.29
C ARG A 48 5.51 -7.14 -9.96
N VAL A 49 6.35 -6.28 -10.52
CA VAL A 49 6.29 -4.83 -10.34
C VAL A 49 5.97 -4.19 -11.68
N THR A 50 4.81 -3.53 -11.76
CA THR A 50 4.42 -2.69 -12.89
C THR A 50 4.68 -1.24 -12.53
N THR A 51 5.29 -0.48 -13.44
CA THR A 51 5.63 0.92 -13.21
C THR A 51 4.97 1.82 -14.24
N GLU A 52 4.32 2.87 -13.76
CA GLU A 52 3.70 3.91 -14.55
C GLU A 52 4.32 5.26 -14.17
N MET A 53 4.56 6.12 -15.14
CA MET A 53 5.10 7.45 -14.90
C MET A 53 4.27 8.51 -15.60
N SER A 54 4.02 9.61 -14.90
CA SER A 54 3.30 10.78 -15.40
C SER A 54 4.09 12.06 -15.11
N GLY A 55 3.71 13.15 -15.78
CA GLY A 55 4.41 14.44 -15.67
C GLY A 55 5.64 14.56 -16.59
N MET A 56 5.86 13.62 -17.52
CA MET A 56 6.93 13.73 -18.52
C MET A 56 6.43 14.26 -19.87
N PRO A 57 7.18 15.17 -20.54
CA PRO A 57 6.88 15.63 -21.89
C PRO A 57 6.91 14.46 -22.87
N GLY A 58 5.85 14.31 -23.69
CA GLY A 58 5.75 13.22 -24.66
C GLY A 58 5.25 11.88 -24.07
N GLY A 59 4.90 11.87 -22.78
CA GLY A 59 4.45 10.65 -22.08
C GLY A 59 5.61 9.78 -21.62
N ALA A 60 5.31 8.80 -20.78
CA ALA A 60 6.31 7.84 -20.34
C ALA A 60 6.44 6.67 -21.32
N PRO A 61 7.66 6.18 -21.57
CA PRO A 61 7.83 4.93 -22.30
C PRO A 61 7.12 3.81 -21.55
N ALA A 62 6.43 2.93 -22.28
CA ALA A 62 5.84 1.74 -21.70
C ALA A 62 6.95 0.87 -21.09
N MET A 63 6.88 0.65 -19.78
CA MET A 63 7.82 -0.21 -19.07
C MET A 63 7.23 -1.61 -18.96
N ALA A 64 8.00 -2.61 -19.39
CA ALA A 64 7.62 -3.99 -19.14
C ALA A 64 7.58 -4.26 -17.62
N PRO A 65 6.62 -5.05 -17.11
CA PRO A 65 6.64 -5.49 -15.73
C PRO A 65 7.95 -6.22 -15.42
N VAL A 66 8.51 -5.94 -14.24
CA VAL A 66 9.74 -6.58 -13.76
C VAL A 66 9.39 -7.54 -12.65
N GLU A 67 9.91 -8.76 -12.70
CA GLU A 67 9.79 -9.71 -11.60
C GLU A 67 11.03 -9.62 -10.70
N THR A 68 10.81 -9.51 -9.40
CA THR A 68 11.87 -9.38 -8.41
C THR A 68 11.62 -10.32 -7.23
N CYS A 69 12.67 -10.99 -6.77
CA CYS A 69 12.62 -11.81 -5.57
C CYS A 69 12.96 -10.93 -4.36
N ILE A 70 12.01 -10.81 -3.43
CA ILE A 70 12.22 -10.16 -2.14
C ILE A 70 12.56 -11.25 -1.12
N GLN A 71 13.76 -11.16 -0.54
CA GLN A 71 14.26 -12.15 0.42
C GLN A 71 13.94 -11.79 1.87
N SER A 72 13.98 -10.50 2.22
CA SER A 72 13.66 -9.99 3.54
C SER A 72 12.48 -9.03 3.47
N ALA A 73 11.60 -9.16 4.46
CA ALA A 73 10.50 -8.25 4.66
C ALA A 73 11.07 -6.96 5.31
N THR A 74 11.51 -6.01 4.50
CA THR A 74 12.05 -4.73 4.97
C THR A 74 11.69 -3.59 4.02
N PHE A 75 11.17 -2.49 4.56
CA PHE A 75 11.10 -1.22 3.82
C PHE A 75 12.47 -0.56 3.80
N GLU A 76 13.26 -0.90 2.79
CA GLU A 76 14.45 -0.13 2.49
C GLU A 76 14.03 1.13 1.74
N ALA A 77 14.53 2.29 2.19
CA ALA A 77 14.45 3.51 1.42
C ALA A 77 14.87 3.21 -0.03
N PRO A 78 14.03 3.46 -1.05
CA PRO A 78 14.35 3.11 -2.42
C PRO A 78 15.68 3.77 -2.76
N GLY A 79 16.71 2.93 -2.97
CA GLY A 79 18.12 3.29 -2.80
C GLY A 79 18.45 4.67 -3.34
N GLY A 80 18.81 5.59 -2.43
CA GLY A 80 19.16 6.99 -2.69
C GLY A 80 20.44 7.19 -3.50
N ASN A 81 20.83 6.23 -4.34
CA ASN A 81 22.05 6.30 -5.14
C ASN A 81 21.92 5.60 -6.51
N ARG A 82 20.69 5.30 -6.97
CA ARG A 82 20.49 4.61 -8.26
C ARG A 82 20.60 5.53 -9.48
N THR A 83 20.60 6.85 -9.29
CA THR A 83 20.84 7.81 -10.37
C THR A 83 22.33 8.19 -10.37
N PRO A 84 23.12 7.77 -11.38
CA PRO A 84 24.53 8.13 -11.45
C PRO A 84 24.72 9.65 -11.40
N GLY A 85 25.59 10.12 -10.49
CA GLY A 85 25.90 11.55 -10.34
C GLY A 85 24.92 12.36 -9.50
N ALA A 86 23.90 11.74 -8.89
CA ALA A 86 23.05 12.38 -7.89
C ALA A 86 23.58 12.11 -6.47
N ASN A 87 23.57 13.13 -5.60
CA ASN A 87 23.78 12.98 -4.17
C ASN A 87 22.44 13.11 -3.46
N CYS A 88 21.95 12.03 -2.84
CA CYS A 88 20.65 12.04 -2.17
C CYS A 88 20.76 11.86 -0.65
N THR A 89 20.01 12.66 0.09
CA THR A 89 19.70 12.42 1.50
C THR A 89 18.30 11.81 1.58
N THR A 90 18.16 10.66 2.23
CA THR A 90 16.86 9.97 2.35
C THR A 90 16.50 9.78 3.81
N GLN A 91 15.24 10.03 4.14
CA GLN A 91 14.68 9.75 5.45
C GLN A 91 14.23 8.29 5.52
N PRO A 92 14.40 7.61 6.66
CA PRO A 92 13.88 6.26 6.84
C PRO A 92 12.36 6.27 6.70
N PHE A 93 11.78 5.12 6.34
CA PHE A 93 10.34 4.98 6.31
C PHE A 93 9.74 5.11 7.71
N THR A 94 8.65 5.87 7.81
CA THR A 94 7.83 5.98 9.01
C THR A 94 6.38 5.64 8.66
N ARG A 95 5.61 5.23 9.66
CA ARG A 95 4.20 4.97 9.50
C ARG A 95 3.40 6.27 9.55
N ASP A 96 2.52 6.46 8.58
CA ASP A 96 1.53 7.53 8.55
C ASP A 96 0.15 6.95 8.17
N GLY A 97 -0.70 6.75 9.17
CA GLY A 97 -2.01 6.12 8.98
C GLY A 97 -1.93 4.71 8.43
N ASP A 98 -2.50 4.51 7.24
CA ASP A 98 -2.50 3.26 6.46
C ASP A 98 -1.29 3.12 5.52
N ALA A 99 -0.33 4.04 5.59
CA ALA A 99 0.80 4.10 4.69
C ALA A 99 2.15 4.04 5.39
N MET A 100 3.14 3.60 4.63
CA MET A 100 4.55 3.83 4.91
C MET A 100 5.03 5.00 4.07
N VAL A 101 5.61 6.01 4.71
CA VAL A 101 6.07 7.24 4.06
C VAL A 101 7.55 7.45 4.25
N SER A 102 8.21 7.98 3.23
CA SER A 102 9.62 8.40 3.27
C SER A 102 9.77 9.61 2.38
N SER A 103 10.82 10.41 2.60
CA SER A 103 11.18 11.49 1.70
C SER A 103 12.65 11.42 1.34
N SER A 104 13.00 11.94 0.18
CA SER A 104 14.39 12.11 -0.23
C SER A 104 14.61 13.45 -0.91
N THR A 105 15.77 14.03 -0.67
CA THR A 105 16.24 15.21 -1.40
C THR A 105 17.52 14.81 -2.13
N CYS A 106 17.45 14.83 -3.46
CA CYS A 106 18.58 14.57 -4.35
C CYS A 106 19.10 15.87 -4.95
N THR A 107 20.42 15.96 -5.12
CA THR A 107 21.07 17.06 -5.83
C THR A 107 21.89 16.51 -6.99
N MET A 108 21.72 17.06 -8.18
CA MET A 108 22.40 16.63 -9.41
C MET A 108 22.58 17.82 -10.34
N GLN A 109 23.82 18.12 -10.73
CA GLN A 109 24.16 19.15 -11.73
C GLN A 109 23.41 20.50 -11.54
N GLY A 110 23.39 21.03 -10.32
CA GLY A 110 22.73 22.31 -10.02
C GLY A 110 21.20 22.25 -9.91
N MET A 111 20.60 21.07 -10.07
CA MET A 111 19.19 20.81 -9.81
C MET A 111 19.00 20.07 -8.49
N LYS A 112 17.94 20.43 -7.78
CA LYS A 112 17.42 19.76 -6.59
C LYS A 112 16.16 18.97 -6.98
N ALA A 113 16.04 17.75 -6.49
CA ALA A 113 14.85 16.93 -6.65
C ALA A 113 14.36 16.47 -5.26
N ASP A 114 13.21 16.99 -4.83
CA ASP A 114 12.56 16.61 -3.57
C ASP A 114 11.46 15.59 -3.87
N SER A 115 11.60 14.39 -3.30
CA SER A 115 10.68 13.28 -3.51
C SER A 115 9.95 12.91 -2.22
N THR A 116 8.65 12.63 -2.34
CA THR A 116 7.84 12.01 -1.28
C THR A 116 7.36 10.65 -1.76
N ILE A 117 7.61 9.63 -0.95
CA ILE A 117 7.25 8.25 -1.20
C ILE A 117 6.12 7.87 -0.26
N ARG A 118 5.07 7.23 -0.80
CA ARG A 118 3.95 6.68 -0.03
C ARG A 118 3.67 5.26 -0.51
N VAL A 119 3.68 4.31 0.40
CA VAL A 119 3.37 2.89 0.13
C VAL A 119 2.11 2.48 0.87
N THR A 120 1.17 1.86 0.18
CA THR A 120 -0.12 1.40 0.73
C THR A 120 -0.52 0.04 0.16
N GLY A 121 -1.54 -0.58 0.77
CA GLY A 121 -2.11 -1.85 0.33
C GLY A 121 -1.82 -3.00 1.28
N ASP A 122 -1.96 -4.22 0.78
CA ASP A 122 -1.66 -5.43 1.52
C ASP A 122 -0.27 -5.95 1.14
N PHE A 123 0.66 -5.87 2.08
CA PHE A 123 2.04 -6.30 1.89
C PHE A 123 2.21 -7.82 1.77
N ASN A 124 1.14 -8.60 1.92
CA ASN A 124 1.14 -10.05 1.65
C ASN A 124 0.80 -10.41 0.21
N SER A 125 0.09 -9.54 -0.52
CA SER A 125 -0.50 -9.89 -1.81
C SER A 125 -0.35 -8.81 -2.88
N ARG A 126 -0.65 -7.54 -2.55
CA ARG A 126 -0.61 -6.42 -3.49
C ARG A 126 -0.41 -5.09 -2.78
N TYR A 127 0.60 -4.34 -3.21
CA TYR A 127 0.88 -2.99 -2.72
C TYR A 127 1.04 -1.98 -3.85
N VAL A 128 0.86 -0.71 -3.51
CA VAL A 128 1.09 0.43 -4.41
C VAL A 128 2.06 1.38 -3.73
N MET A 129 3.14 1.71 -4.43
CA MET A 129 4.10 2.75 -4.07
C MET A 129 3.95 3.92 -5.04
N THR A 130 3.71 5.11 -4.50
CA THR A 130 3.70 6.36 -5.27
C THR A 130 4.89 7.21 -4.85
N VAL A 131 5.64 7.70 -5.83
CA VAL A 131 6.74 8.64 -5.65
C VAL A 131 6.38 9.92 -6.38
N ASN A 132 6.25 11.01 -5.64
CA ASN A 132 6.06 12.35 -6.21
C ASN A 132 7.36 13.11 -6.08
N THR A 133 7.91 13.57 -7.20
CA THR A 133 9.19 14.28 -7.27
C THR A 133 8.96 15.69 -7.78
N LYS A 134 9.47 16.69 -7.06
CA LYS A 134 9.53 18.10 -7.49
C LYS A 134 10.96 18.48 -7.83
N MET A 135 11.17 19.17 -8.95
CA MET A 135 12.49 19.55 -9.45
C MET A 135 12.67 21.07 -9.46
N ASP A 136 13.83 21.54 -9.00
CA ASP A 136 14.19 22.96 -8.94
C ASP A 136 15.69 23.20 -9.28
N PRO A 137 16.03 23.96 -10.34
CA PRO A 137 15.10 24.45 -11.36
C PRO A 137 14.52 23.29 -12.17
N ALA A 138 13.29 23.48 -12.68
CA ALA A 138 12.68 22.50 -13.56
C ALA A 138 13.46 22.41 -14.88
N PRO A 139 13.80 21.20 -15.38
CA PRO A 139 14.55 21.04 -16.62
C PRO A 139 13.76 21.48 -17.87
N ALA A 140 12.42 21.58 -17.76
CA ALA A 140 11.54 22.20 -18.75
C ALA A 140 10.27 22.74 -18.06
N PRO A 141 9.50 23.65 -18.69
CA PRO A 141 8.31 24.27 -18.09
C PRO A 141 7.25 23.29 -17.58
N ASN A 142 7.16 22.10 -18.17
CA ASN A 142 6.23 21.03 -17.82
C ASN A 142 6.88 19.84 -17.10
N MET A 143 8.09 20.01 -16.56
CA MET A 143 8.84 18.99 -15.81
C MET A 143 9.15 19.41 -14.37
N ALA A 144 8.39 20.36 -13.81
CA ALA A 144 8.57 20.76 -12.43
C ALA A 144 8.17 19.65 -11.44
N GLU A 145 7.23 18.78 -11.84
CA GLU A 145 6.76 17.67 -11.02
C GLU A 145 6.57 16.41 -11.86
N THR A 146 6.97 15.26 -11.31
CA THR A 146 6.72 13.94 -11.90
C THR A 146 6.16 13.00 -10.83
N THR A 147 5.34 12.05 -11.28
CA THR A 147 4.82 10.99 -10.41
C THR A 147 5.17 9.64 -11.00
N VAL A 148 5.74 8.78 -10.16
CA VAL A 148 5.96 7.36 -10.46
C VAL A 148 5.04 6.54 -9.59
N THR A 149 4.23 5.68 -10.20
CA THR A 149 3.39 4.71 -9.49
C THR A 149 3.89 3.32 -9.79
N MET A 150 4.22 2.56 -8.74
CA MET A 150 4.67 1.18 -8.83
C MET A 150 3.64 0.29 -8.13
N THR A 151 3.10 -0.69 -8.86
CA THR A 151 2.20 -1.70 -8.29
C THR A 151 2.97 -3.02 -8.17
N GLY A 152 3.10 -3.53 -6.95
CA GLY A 152 3.67 -4.84 -6.67
C GLY A 152 2.58 -5.87 -6.46
N GLU A 153 2.66 -7.01 -7.15
CA GLU A 153 1.76 -8.16 -7.00
C GLU A 153 2.57 -9.43 -6.72
N ARG A 154 2.25 -10.14 -5.64
CA ARG A 154 2.99 -11.35 -5.25
C ARG A 154 2.60 -12.50 -6.16
N LEU A 155 3.59 -13.09 -6.82
CA LEU A 155 3.42 -14.24 -7.72
C LEU A 155 3.60 -15.58 -7.00
N GLY A 156 4.29 -15.60 -5.86
CA GLY A 156 4.54 -16.82 -5.11
C GLY A 156 5.85 -16.76 -4.33
N ASP A 157 6.43 -17.92 -4.06
CA ASP A 157 7.76 -18.01 -3.47
C ASP A 157 8.82 -17.77 -4.54
N CYS A 158 10.01 -17.34 -4.13
CA CYS A 158 11.11 -17.18 -5.08
C CYS A 158 11.52 -18.54 -5.66
N PRO A 159 12.00 -18.59 -6.91
CA PRO A 159 12.58 -19.80 -7.47
C PRO A 159 13.71 -20.33 -6.57
N ALA A 160 13.81 -21.65 -6.44
CA ALA A 160 14.96 -22.27 -5.80
C ALA A 160 16.23 -21.90 -6.58
N THR A 161 17.23 -21.37 -5.88
CA THR A 161 18.57 -21.09 -6.41
C THR A 161 19.38 -22.37 -6.60
#